data_AF-A0A6L4WSP1-F1
#
_entry.id   AF-A0A6L4WSP1-F1
#
_cell.length_a   1.000
_cell.length_b   1.000
_cell.length_c   1.000
_cell.angle_alpha   90.00
_cell.angle_beta   90.00
_cell.angle_gamma   90.00
#
_symmetry.space_group_name_H-M   'P 1'
#
loop_
_entity.id
_entity.type
_entity.pdbx_description
1 polymer ?
#
loop_
_entity_poly.entity_id
_entity_poly.type
_entity_poly.pdbx_seq_one_letter_code
_entity_poly.pdbx_strand_id
1 'polypeptide(L)'
;MRFNDLDLNAKKELNIKINEYANSIGGINFFLQMIEDVRAEKPNALLNKTAIFHYTKGKITWSKSIYKDTLTQLFNAMRKEDKDGDILNGLNPKVYKETMNMMRALKPVSISIRNEDNSSGFAVDILDASEVKKTKVDLMFKIIFFYNIEFAKDALTFKA
;
A
#
# COMPACT_ATOMS: atom_id res chain seq x y z
N MET A 1 -4.18 2.64 11.94
CA MET A 1 -4.85 3.92 11.62
C MET A 1 -6.32 3.70 11.27
N ARG A 2 -7.23 4.63 11.61
CA ARG A 2 -8.63 4.68 11.11
C ARG A 2 -8.80 5.83 10.11
N PHE A 3 -9.75 5.72 9.17
CA PHE A 3 -10.00 6.81 8.20
C PHE A 3 -10.39 8.11 8.90
N ASN A 4 -11.12 8.01 10.03
CA ASN A 4 -11.55 9.16 10.82
C ASN A 4 -10.39 9.98 11.41
N ASP A 5 -9.21 9.40 11.56
CA ASP A 5 -8.02 10.06 12.10
C ASP A 5 -7.38 11.05 11.11
N LEU A 6 -7.77 11.01 9.83
CA LEU A 6 -7.31 11.94 8.80
C LEU A 6 -7.99 13.31 8.93
N ASP A 7 -7.26 14.38 8.64
CA ASP A 7 -7.84 15.72 8.50
C ASP A 7 -8.74 15.81 7.24
N LEU A 8 -9.54 16.88 7.17
CA LEU A 8 -10.54 17.04 6.12
C LEU A 8 -9.92 17.12 4.71
N ASN A 9 -8.74 17.73 4.56
CA ASN A 9 -8.09 17.85 3.26
C ASN A 9 -7.55 16.49 2.83
N ALA A 10 -6.87 15.77 3.72
CA ALA A 10 -6.39 14.42 3.47
C ALA A 10 -7.54 13.45 3.12
N LYS A 11 -8.70 13.56 3.77
CA LYS A 11 -9.90 12.77 3.44
C LYS A 11 -10.41 13.05 2.03
N LYS A 12 -10.47 14.33 1.63
CA LYS A 12 -10.91 14.74 0.28
C LYS A 12 -9.94 14.24 -0.79
N GLU A 13 -8.64 14.47 -0.60
CA GLU A 13 -7.61 14.03 -1.55
C GLU A 13 -7.60 12.51 -1.71
N LEU A 14 -7.69 11.77 -0.59
CA LEU A 14 -7.77 10.33 -0.62
C LEU A 14 -9.04 9.83 -1.33
N ASN A 15 -10.19 10.44 -1.07
CA ASN A 15 -11.46 10.08 -1.72
C ASN A 15 -11.38 10.25 -3.24
N ILE A 16 -10.79 11.33 -3.73
CA ILE A 16 -10.60 11.55 -5.17
C ILE A 16 -9.70 10.45 -5.75
N LYS A 17 -8.50 10.28 -5.16
CA LYS A 17 -7.48 9.35 -5.66
C LYS A 17 -7.96 7.90 -5.64
N ILE A 18 -8.64 7.47 -4.57
CA ILE A 18 -9.13 6.08 -4.46
C ILE A 18 -10.27 5.79 -5.44
N ASN A 19 -11.13 6.78 -5.73
CA ASN A 19 -12.18 6.63 -6.73
C ASN A 19 -11.60 6.59 -8.15
N GLU A 20 -10.58 7.40 -8.46
CA GLU A 20 -9.86 7.32 -9.73
C GLU A 20 -9.23 5.93 -9.95
N TYR A 21 -8.56 5.39 -8.93
CA TYR A 21 -7.97 4.05 -8.98
C TYR A 21 -9.02 2.95 -9.07
N ALA A 22 -10.13 3.06 -8.34
CA ALA A 22 -11.21 2.09 -8.45
C ALA A 22 -11.80 2.08 -9.86
N ASN A 23 -12.09 3.25 -10.42
CA ASN A 23 -12.67 3.37 -11.76
C ASN A 23 -11.72 2.84 -12.85
N SER A 24 -10.40 3.00 -12.69
CA SER A 24 -9.44 2.50 -13.68
C SER A 24 -9.34 0.97 -13.74
N ILE A 25 -9.91 0.23 -12.78
CA ILE A 25 -9.93 -1.24 -12.78
C ILE A 25 -11.33 -1.84 -12.83
N GLY A 26 -12.36 -1.06 -13.16
CA GLY A 26 -13.75 -1.54 -13.30
C GLY A 26 -14.74 -1.04 -12.23
N GLY A 27 -14.31 -0.13 -11.36
CA GLY A 27 -15.14 0.55 -10.37
C GLY A 27 -14.97 0.04 -8.93
N ILE A 28 -15.76 0.62 -8.04
CA ILE A 28 -15.69 0.42 -6.58
C ILE A 28 -15.71 -1.05 -6.19
N ASN A 29 -16.63 -1.85 -6.75
CA ASN A 29 -16.76 -3.26 -6.40
C ASN A 29 -15.54 -4.08 -6.80
N PHE A 30 -14.91 -3.76 -7.94
CA PHE A 30 -13.71 -4.44 -8.42
C PHE A 30 -12.52 -4.13 -7.51
N PHE A 31 -12.41 -2.88 -7.07
CA PHE A 31 -11.38 -2.45 -6.13
C PHE A 31 -11.54 -3.09 -4.74
N LEU A 32 -12.77 -3.14 -4.22
CA LEU A 32 -13.03 -3.82 -2.93
C LEU A 32 -12.76 -5.32 -3.04
N GLN A 33 -13.20 -5.98 -4.11
CA GLN A 33 -12.91 -7.40 -4.34
C GLN A 33 -11.41 -7.68 -4.42
N MET A 34 -10.63 -6.81 -5.10
CA MET A 34 -9.18 -6.92 -5.14
C MET A 34 -8.57 -6.91 -3.73
N ILE A 35 -9.02 -6.00 -2.85
CA ILE A 35 -8.54 -5.93 -1.46
C ILE A 35 -8.91 -7.21 -0.70
N GLU A 36 -10.11 -7.74 -0.89
CA GLU A 36 -10.53 -9.01 -0.27
C GLU A 36 -9.66 -10.18 -0.72
N ASP A 37 -9.40 -10.29 -2.02
CA ASP A 37 -8.58 -11.35 -2.62
C ASP A 37 -7.13 -11.29 -2.09
N VAL A 38 -6.53 -10.10 -2.05
CA VAL A 38 -5.18 -9.88 -1.48
C VAL A 38 -5.13 -10.29 -0.01
N ARG A 39 -6.20 -10.04 0.76
CA ARG A 39 -6.27 -10.39 2.18
C ARG A 39 -6.50 -11.88 2.41
N ALA A 40 -7.26 -12.53 1.54
CA ALA A 40 -7.52 -13.97 1.58
C ALA A 40 -6.25 -14.77 1.28
N GLU A 41 -5.35 -14.24 0.46
CA GLU A 41 -4.10 -14.90 0.08
C GLU A 41 -3.17 -15.20 1.27
N LYS A 42 -2.68 -16.45 1.33
CA LYS A 42 -1.76 -16.96 2.37
C LYS A 42 -0.74 -17.91 1.73
N PRO A 43 0.58 -17.66 1.85
CA PRO A 43 1.24 -16.53 2.52
C PRO A 43 0.94 -15.18 1.84
N ASN A 44 1.34 -14.04 2.43
CA ASN A 44 1.03 -12.71 1.88
C ASN A 44 1.39 -12.61 0.39
N ALA A 45 0.49 -12.09 -0.44
CA ALA A 45 0.64 -11.99 -1.90
C ALA A 45 1.99 -11.41 -2.34
N LEU A 46 2.52 -10.42 -1.63
CA LEU A 46 3.80 -9.77 -1.94
C LEU A 46 5.03 -10.70 -1.86
N LEU A 47 4.88 -11.88 -1.24
CA LEU A 47 5.92 -12.90 -1.15
C LEU A 47 5.95 -13.83 -2.36
N ASN A 48 5.07 -13.64 -3.36
CA ASN A 48 5.12 -14.47 -4.56
C ASN A 48 6.44 -14.25 -5.32
N LYS A 49 7.15 -15.35 -5.57
CA LYS A 49 8.47 -15.35 -6.22
C LYS A 49 8.43 -14.76 -7.63
N THR A 50 7.32 -14.96 -8.34
CA THR A 50 7.13 -14.45 -9.72
C THR A 50 6.83 -12.95 -9.77
N ALA A 51 6.62 -12.31 -8.62
CA ALA A 51 6.20 -10.93 -8.50
C ALA A 51 4.84 -10.63 -9.17
N ILE A 52 3.96 -11.63 -9.22
CA ILE A 52 2.63 -11.56 -9.83
C ILE A 52 1.61 -12.18 -8.87
N PHE A 53 0.46 -11.53 -8.72
CA PHE A 53 -0.71 -12.05 -8.02
C PHE A 53 -1.94 -11.83 -8.90
N HIS A 54 -2.74 -12.86 -9.11
CA HIS A 54 -3.99 -12.76 -9.86
C HIS A 54 -5.15 -12.63 -8.87
N TYR A 55 -5.94 -11.57 -9.01
CA TYR A 55 -7.18 -11.40 -8.28
C TYR A 55 -8.37 -11.66 -9.21
N THR A 56 -9.57 -11.78 -8.66
CA THR A 56 -10.79 -12.21 -9.37
C THR A 56 -11.05 -11.44 -10.67
N LYS A 57 -10.65 -10.18 -10.74
CA LYS A 57 -10.93 -9.25 -11.85
C LYS A 57 -9.67 -8.63 -12.48
N GLY A 58 -8.50 -9.25 -12.29
CA GLY A 58 -7.27 -8.72 -12.86
C GLY A 58 -6.00 -9.29 -12.24
N LYS A 59 -4.92 -8.52 -12.30
CA LYS A 59 -3.64 -8.91 -11.71
C LYS A 59 -2.90 -7.73 -11.08
N ILE A 60 -2.10 -8.04 -10.08
CA ILE A 60 -1.15 -7.17 -9.42
C ILE A 60 0.24 -7.69 -9.77
N THR A 61 1.12 -6.83 -10.25
CA THR A 61 2.52 -7.15 -10.53
C THR A 61 3.44 -6.16 -9.85
N TRP A 62 4.67 -6.56 -9.53
CA TRP A 62 5.65 -5.64 -8.97
C TRP A 62 7.03 -5.84 -9.59
N SER A 63 7.82 -4.77 -9.64
CA SER A 63 9.05 -4.73 -10.44
C SER A 63 10.18 -5.61 -9.91
N LYS A 64 10.14 -6.01 -8.63
CA LYS A 64 11.20 -6.82 -7.99
C LYS A 64 10.68 -7.63 -6.82
N SER A 65 11.04 -8.91 -6.74
CA SER A 65 10.63 -9.80 -5.64
C SER A 65 10.95 -9.21 -4.25
N ILE A 66 9.99 -9.34 -3.32
CA ILE A 66 10.11 -8.86 -1.95
C ILE A 66 10.37 -10.06 -1.04
N TYR A 67 11.50 -10.04 -0.34
CA TYR A 67 11.85 -11.12 0.58
C TYR A 67 11.08 -11.01 1.90
N LYS A 68 10.88 -12.15 2.55
CA LYS A 68 10.15 -12.26 3.83
C LYS A 68 10.70 -11.33 4.91
N ASP A 69 12.01 -11.22 5.02
CA ASP A 69 12.66 -10.37 6.02
C ASP A 69 12.37 -8.89 5.74
N THR A 70 12.46 -8.45 4.48
CA THR A 70 12.11 -7.10 4.05
C THR A 70 10.65 -6.77 4.37
N LEU A 71 9.73 -7.71 4.07
CA LEU A 71 8.30 -7.53 4.35
C LEU A 71 8.02 -7.46 5.86
N THR A 72 8.71 -8.27 6.66
CA THR A 72 8.60 -8.26 8.12
C THR A 72 9.08 -6.92 8.68
N GLN A 73 10.20 -6.40 8.19
CA GLN A 73 10.73 -5.09 8.58
C GLN A 73 9.80 -3.94 8.17
N LEU A 74 9.21 -4.01 6.97
CA LEU A 74 8.20 -3.05 6.52
C LEU A 74 7.00 -3.02 7.46
N PHE A 75 6.52 -4.19 7.89
CA PHE A 75 5.40 -4.29 8.82
C PHE A 75 5.69 -3.68 10.20
N ASN A 76 6.90 -3.89 10.71
CA ASN A 76 7.35 -3.28 11.96
C ASN A 76 7.48 -1.76 11.82
N ALA A 77 8.02 -1.28 10.70
CA ALA A 77 8.15 0.14 10.38
C ALA A 77 6.78 0.84 10.33
N MET A 78 5.80 0.26 9.63
CA MET A 78 4.43 0.80 9.56
C MET A 78 3.76 0.90 10.93
N ARG A 79 3.90 -0.13 11.77
CA ARG A 79 3.33 -0.11 13.14
C ARG A 79 3.96 0.96 14.03
N LYS A 80 5.23 1.27 13.82
CA LYS A 80 5.93 2.34 14.53
C LYS A 80 5.48 3.70 14.02
N GLU A 81 5.39 3.87 12.70
CA GLU A 81 4.86 5.09 12.08
C GLU A 81 3.46 5.43 12.57
N ASP A 82 2.56 4.44 12.64
CA ASP A 82 1.19 4.61 13.16
C ASP A 82 1.16 5.05 14.64
N LYS A 83 2.22 4.79 15.41
CA LYS A 83 2.32 5.17 16.84
C LYS A 83 3.06 6.48 17.06
N ASP A 84 4.18 6.67 16.37
CA ASP A 84 5.16 7.73 16.64
C ASP A 84 5.15 8.83 15.56
N GLY A 85 4.40 8.64 14.47
CA GLY A 85 4.32 9.55 13.32
C GLY A 85 5.53 9.52 12.37
N ASP A 86 6.56 8.70 12.69
CA ASP A 86 7.80 8.62 11.93
C ASP A 86 8.45 7.22 12.05
N ILE A 87 8.96 6.71 10.93
CA ILE A 87 9.58 5.36 10.84
C ILE A 87 10.98 5.33 11.49
N LEU A 88 11.71 6.45 11.48
CA LEU A 88 13.13 6.54 11.86
C LEU A 88 13.37 7.15 13.24
N ASN A 89 12.42 7.92 13.78
CA ASN A 89 12.60 8.61 15.07
C ASN A 89 12.79 7.64 16.24
N GLY A 90 13.81 7.91 17.07
CA GLY A 90 14.10 7.15 18.28
C GLY A 90 14.62 5.73 18.04
N LEU A 91 15.05 5.40 16.83
CA LEU A 91 15.66 4.10 16.55
C LEU A 91 17.09 4.01 17.09
N ASN A 92 17.42 2.86 17.67
CA ASN A 92 18.82 2.55 17.97
C ASN A 92 19.62 2.32 16.66
N PRO A 93 20.97 2.41 16.70
CA PRO A 93 21.78 2.35 15.48
C PRO A 93 21.60 1.07 14.65
N LYS A 94 21.32 -0.07 15.29
CA LYS A 94 21.10 -1.34 14.61
C LYS A 94 19.79 -1.32 13.83
N VAL A 95 18.69 -0.97 14.48
CA VAL A 95 17.35 -0.92 13.85
C VAL A 95 17.32 0.16 12.77
N TYR A 96 17.95 1.31 12.99
CA TYR A 96 18.09 2.35 11.97
C TYR A 96 18.73 1.82 10.68
N LYS A 97 19.84 1.06 10.80
CA LYS A 97 20.51 0.46 9.64
C LYS A 97 19.62 -0.56 8.92
N GLU A 98 18.91 -1.40 9.67
CA GLU A 98 17.96 -2.38 9.12
C GLU A 98 16.82 -1.69 8.35
N THR A 99 16.22 -0.66 8.95
CA THR A 99 15.16 0.15 8.33
C THR A 99 15.65 0.86 7.07
N MET A 100 16.84 1.47 7.09
CA MET A 100 17.43 2.10 5.90
C MET A 100 17.72 1.10 4.77
N ASN A 101 18.16 -0.11 5.11
CA ASN A 101 18.37 -1.17 4.11
C ASN A 101 17.06 -1.64 3.49
N MET A 102 16.02 -1.81 4.31
CA MET A 102 14.66 -2.10 3.84
C MET A 102 14.18 -0.99 2.90
N MET A 103 14.32 0.28 3.28
CA MET A 103 13.91 1.41 2.44
C MET A 103 14.65 1.43 1.10
N ARG A 104 15.97 1.20 1.08
CA ARG A 104 16.75 1.10 -0.16
C ARG A 104 16.30 -0.06 -1.05
N ALA A 105 15.93 -1.18 -0.45
CA ALA A 105 15.44 -2.35 -1.17
C ALA A 105 14.06 -2.12 -1.80
N LEU A 106 13.18 -1.37 -1.12
CA LEU A 106 11.80 -1.11 -1.55
C LEU A 106 11.66 0.14 -2.43
N LYS A 107 12.59 1.10 -2.35
CA LYS A 107 12.57 2.34 -3.16
C LYS A 107 12.39 2.11 -4.68
N PRO A 108 13.02 1.12 -5.33
CA PRO A 108 12.80 0.88 -6.76
C PRO A 108 11.58 0.00 -7.06
N VAL A 109 10.80 -0.39 -6.04
CA VAL A 109 9.68 -1.31 -6.20
C VAL A 109 8.39 -0.55 -6.43
N SER A 110 7.84 -0.70 -7.62
CA SER A 110 6.52 -0.18 -7.98
C SER A 110 5.55 -1.34 -8.17
N ILE A 111 4.33 -1.18 -7.67
CA ILE A 111 3.23 -2.12 -7.76
C ILE A 111 2.28 -1.64 -8.86
N SER A 112 2.07 -2.47 -9.88
CA SER A 112 1.15 -2.21 -10.98
C SER A 112 -0.10 -3.07 -10.81
N ILE A 113 -1.26 -2.45 -10.77
CA ILE A 113 -2.56 -3.11 -10.71
C ILE A 113 -3.23 -2.93 -12.06
N ARG A 114 -3.67 -4.02 -12.67
CA ARG A 114 -4.34 -4.04 -13.97
C ARG A 114 -5.63 -4.82 -13.90
N ASN A 115 -6.63 -4.37 -14.65
CA ASN A 115 -7.85 -5.12 -14.90
C ASN A 115 -7.58 -6.40 -15.73
N GLU A 116 -8.61 -7.23 -15.87
CA GLU A 116 -8.54 -8.56 -16.50
C GLU A 116 -7.98 -8.54 -17.94
N ASP A 117 -8.40 -7.59 -18.77
CA ASP A 117 -7.94 -7.44 -20.16
C ASP A 117 -6.59 -6.70 -20.28
N ASN A 118 -6.02 -6.23 -19.15
CA ASN A 118 -4.82 -5.40 -19.06
C ASN A 118 -4.90 -4.05 -19.78
N SER A 119 -6.09 -3.59 -20.18
CA SER A 119 -6.27 -2.34 -20.91
C SER A 119 -6.07 -1.11 -20.03
N SER A 120 -6.41 -1.20 -18.74
CA SER A 120 -6.35 -0.10 -17.80
C SER A 120 -5.89 -0.52 -16.40
N GLY A 121 -5.63 0.48 -15.56
CA GLY A 121 -5.25 0.28 -14.17
C GLY A 121 -4.44 1.43 -13.62
N PHE A 122 -3.71 1.17 -12.55
CA PHE A 122 -2.91 2.17 -11.84
C PHE A 122 -1.64 1.56 -11.26
N ALA A 123 -0.69 2.41 -10.88
CA ALA A 123 0.52 2.00 -10.18
C ALA A 123 0.66 2.77 -8.88
N VAL A 124 1.23 2.11 -7.88
CA VAL A 124 1.59 2.70 -6.58
C VAL A 124 2.99 2.27 -6.21
N ASP A 125 3.76 3.18 -5.63
CA ASP A 125 5.04 2.83 -5.02
C ASP A 125 4.83 2.37 -3.58
N ILE A 126 5.76 1.59 -3.05
CA ILE A 126 5.69 1.13 -1.65
C ILE A 126 6.02 2.27 -0.69
N LEU A 127 6.94 3.16 -1.09
CA LEU A 127 7.44 4.25 -0.28
C LEU A 127 6.99 5.57 -0.88
N ASP A 128 6.45 6.44 -0.03
CA ASP A 128 6.18 7.83 -0.37
C ASP A 128 7.39 8.69 0.00
N ALA A 129 7.99 9.30 -1.03
CA ALA A 129 9.13 10.21 -0.92
C ALA A 129 8.77 11.67 -1.24
N SER A 130 7.47 12.02 -1.25
CA SER A 130 6.98 13.38 -1.48
C SER A 130 7.53 14.39 -0.46
N GLU A 131 7.80 13.96 0.78
CA GLU A 131 8.53 14.75 1.77
C GLU A 131 10.04 14.48 1.69
N VAL A 132 10.82 15.51 1.30
CA VAL A 132 12.29 15.48 1.05
C VAL A 132 13.13 14.86 2.19
N LYS A 133 12.60 14.76 3.41
CA LYS A 133 13.29 14.20 4.59
C LYS A 133 12.47 13.18 5.38
N LYS A 134 11.26 12.84 4.95
CA LYS A 134 10.41 11.85 5.60
C LYS A 134 9.90 10.88 4.55
N THR A 135 10.63 9.78 4.37
CA THR A 135 10.09 8.68 3.57
C THR A 135 9.14 7.89 4.45
N LYS A 136 7.87 7.86 4.04
CA LYS A 136 6.82 7.09 4.69
C LYS A 136 6.45 5.90 3.80
N VAL A 137 5.67 4.97 4.33
CA VAL A 137 5.05 3.95 3.48
C VAL A 137 3.80 4.57 2.84
N ASP A 138 3.64 4.39 1.52
CA ASP A 138 2.54 5.00 0.77
C ASP A 138 1.18 4.56 1.32
N LEU A 139 0.26 5.52 1.44
CA LEU A 139 -1.06 5.27 2.04
C LEU A 139 -1.91 4.33 1.18
N MET A 140 -1.87 4.44 -0.15
CA MET A 140 -2.64 3.54 -1.01
C MET A 140 -2.10 2.12 -0.94
N PHE A 141 -0.77 1.97 -0.91
CA PHE A 141 -0.14 0.68 -0.66
C PHE A 141 -0.58 0.07 0.68
N LYS A 142 -0.62 0.86 1.76
CA LYS A 142 -1.16 0.41 3.07
C LYS A 142 -2.61 -0.04 2.97
N ILE A 143 -3.46 0.72 2.27
CA ILE A 143 -4.89 0.42 2.08
C ILE A 143 -5.06 -0.93 1.40
N ILE A 144 -4.32 -1.18 0.32
CA ILE A 144 -4.47 -2.39 -0.50
C ILE A 144 -3.99 -3.64 0.24
N PHE A 145 -2.83 -3.56 0.92
CA PHE A 145 -2.14 -4.76 1.42
C PHE A 145 -2.27 -5.01 2.92
N PHE A 146 -2.60 -3.99 3.72
CA PHE A 146 -2.47 -4.09 5.19
C PHE A 146 -3.66 -3.58 6.00
N TYR A 147 -4.39 -2.56 5.54
CA TYR A 147 -5.48 -1.97 6.31
C TYR A 147 -6.76 -2.81 6.25
N ASN A 148 -7.68 -2.54 7.19
CA ASN A 148 -9.04 -3.08 7.14
C ASN A 148 -9.76 -2.57 5.89
N ILE A 149 -10.54 -3.43 5.22
CA ILE A 149 -11.38 -3.05 4.09
C ILE A 149 -12.37 -1.94 4.44
N GLU A 150 -12.78 -1.85 5.71
CA GLU A 150 -13.59 -0.73 6.21
C GLU A 150 -12.94 0.64 5.92
N PHE A 151 -11.62 0.74 6.05
CA PHE A 151 -10.89 1.97 5.71
C PHE A 151 -11.10 2.34 4.23
N ALA A 152 -11.00 1.36 3.33
CA ALA A 152 -11.21 1.59 1.91
C ALA A 152 -12.67 2.01 1.63
N LYS A 153 -13.64 1.35 2.26
CA LYS A 153 -15.08 1.68 2.13
C LYS A 153 -15.38 3.10 2.60
N ASP A 154 -14.87 3.50 3.76
CA ASP A 154 -15.02 4.86 4.29
C ASP A 154 -14.38 5.89 3.34
N ALA A 155 -13.16 5.60 2.86
CA ALA A 155 -12.47 6.48 1.91
C ALA A 155 -13.21 6.62 0.58
N LEU A 156 -13.77 5.55 0.03
CA LEU A 156 -14.51 5.54 -1.24
C LEU A 156 -15.84 6.31 -1.14
N THR A 157 -16.52 6.18 -0.01
CA THR A 157 -17.87 6.74 0.20
C THR A 157 -17.89 8.10 0.89
N PHE A 158 -16.72 8.62 1.25
CA PHE A 158 -16.58 9.93 1.89
C PHE A 158 -17.27 11.04 1.07
N LYS A 159 -18.06 11.86 1.78
CA LYS A 159 -18.69 13.07 1.25
C LYS A 159 -18.26 14.24 2.14
N ALA A 160 -17.78 15.29 1.49
CA ALA A 160 -17.31 16.50 2.15
C ALA A 160 -18.43 17.31 2.79
#